data_AF-M3E0F3-F1
#
_entry.id   AF-M3E0F3-F1
#
_cell.length_a   1.000
_cell.length_b   1.000
_cell.length_c   1.000
_cell.angle_alpha   90.00
_cell.angle_beta   90.00
_cell.angle_gamma   90.00
#
_symmetry.space_group_name_H-M   'P 1'
#
loop_
_entity.id
_entity.type
_entity.pdbx_description
1 polymer ?
#
loop_
_entity_poly.entity_id
_entity_poly.type
_entity_poly.pdbx_seq_one_letter_code
_entity_poly.pdbx_strand_id
1 'polypeptide(L)'
;MGRPLAFIVTGGNANDCTQFTVVMEAIRVPRPGPGRPRVRPSHVLGDKGYSSRAIRTWLRRRGISHTIPERADQVTEPPLRTTLLAQNSAGWARLCRLVSAAQAEADGAAPVVSWPALRAYADQDLVVLLGPSSEPVRALSAGRPDVAEQLLAPWREFAGEQLRLEAVYLGRQGTAAGSLRLAARTVGLADQLGVRTVLTNAVRYADPDQHRLADVLDAARLLRPV
;
A
#
# COMPACT_ATOMS: atom_id res chain seq x y z
N MET A 1 -2.15 -24.48 6.70
CA MET A 1 -0.68 -24.39 6.73
C MET A 1 -0.12 -24.92 5.41
N GLY A 2 0.80 -24.19 4.77
CA GLY A 2 1.42 -24.63 3.50
C GLY A 2 2.50 -25.70 3.71
N ARG A 3 2.68 -26.61 2.73
CA ARG A 3 3.78 -27.61 2.75
C ARG A 3 5.02 -27.00 2.09
N PRO A 4 6.19 -26.98 2.76
CA PRO A 4 7.42 -26.52 2.13
C PRO A 4 7.81 -27.46 0.98
N LEU A 5 8.13 -26.89 -0.19
CA LEU A 5 8.46 -27.65 -1.41
C LEU A 5 9.97 -27.82 -1.63
N ALA A 6 10.76 -26.86 -1.15
CA ALA A 6 12.22 -26.87 -1.16
C ALA A 6 12.74 -25.80 -0.17
N PHE A 7 13.93 -25.99 0.38
CA PHE A 7 14.63 -25.00 1.17
C PHE A 7 16.14 -25.16 0.96
N ILE A 8 16.89 -24.07 1.12
CA ILE A 8 18.35 -24.04 1.03
C ILE A 8 18.84 -23.26 2.26
N VAL A 9 19.89 -23.77 2.89
CA VAL A 9 20.53 -23.12 4.03
C VAL A 9 21.75 -22.36 3.52
N THR A 10 21.83 -21.08 3.86
CA THR A 10 22.96 -20.20 3.53
C THR A 10 23.57 -19.60 4.80
N GLY A 11 24.79 -19.05 4.68
CA GLY A 11 25.38 -18.25 5.75
C GLY A 11 24.57 -16.98 6.03
N GLY A 12 24.57 -16.50 7.27
CA GLY A 12 23.64 -15.46 7.75
C GLY A 12 23.68 -14.09 7.02
N ASN A 13 24.70 -13.83 6.20
CA ASN A 13 24.83 -12.59 5.41
C ASN A 13 24.66 -12.80 3.89
N ALA A 14 24.07 -13.92 3.45
CA ALA A 14 23.75 -14.14 2.04
C ALA A 14 22.36 -13.57 1.70
N ASN A 15 22.28 -12.76 0.65
CA ASN A 15 20.99 -12.24 0.18
C ASN A 15 20.17 -13.36 -0.47
N ASP A 16 18.99 -13.66 0.07
CA ASP A 16 18.11 -14.74 -0.39
C ASP A 16 17.77 -14.67 -1.89
N CYS A 17 17.76 -13.47 -2.49
CA CYS A 17 17.49 -13.32 -3.92
C CYS A 17 18.55 -14.00 -4.80
N THR A 18 19.78 -14.17 -4.29
CA THR A 18 20.87 -14.88 -4.97
C THR A 18 20.66 -16.39 -5.00
N GLN A 19 19.85 -16.93 -4.09
CA GLN A 19 19.54 -18.35 -3.98
C GLN A 19 18.27 -18.74 -4.74
N PHE A 20 17.53 -17.75 -5.25
CA PHE A 20 16.23 -17.95 -5.89
C PHE A 20 16.26 -19.06 -6.94
N THR A 21 17.23 -19.03 -7.86
CA THR A 21 17.32 -20.03 -8.93
C THR A 21 17.61 -21.41 -8.39
N VAL A 22 18.47 -21.52 -7.37
CA VAL A 22 18.86 -22.79 -6.75
C VAL A 22 17.65 -23.40 -6.02
N VAL A 23 16.88 -22.60 -5.27
CA VAL A 23 15.66 -23.05 -4.59
C VAL A 23 14.63 -23.54 -5.61
N MET A 24 14.41 -22.77 -6.67
CA MET A 24 13.44 -23.11 -7.70
C MET A 24 13.81 -24.39 -8.46
N GLU A 25 15.10 -24.66 -8.65
CA GLU A 25 15.59 -25.89 -9.28
C GLU A 25 15.50 -27.13 -8.38
N ALA A 26 15.46 -26.94 -7.07
CA ALA A 26 15.30 -28.01 -6.09
C ALA A 26 13.84 -28.49 -5.94
N ILE A 27 12.85 -27.72 -6.39
CA ILE A 27 11.43 -28.08 -6.27
C ILE A 27 11.12 -29.37 -7.03
N ARG A 28 10.58 -30.36 -6.31
CA ARG A 28 10.07 -31.62 -6.87
C ARG A 28 8.72 -31.96 -6.22
N VAL A 29 7.64 -31.87 -6.99
CA VAL A 29 6.29 -32.21 -6.51
C VAL A 29 5.83 -33.54 -7.10
N PRO A 30 5.62 -34.59 -6.29
CA PRO A 30 5.08 -35.87 -6.74
C PRO A 30 3.71 -35.70 -7.42
N ARG A 31 3.41 -36.56 -8.40
CA ARG A 31 2.10 -36.60 -9.04
C ARG A 31 1.26 -37.73 -8.41
N PRO A 32 -0.08 -37.58 -8.29
CA PRO A 32 -0.97 -38.65 -7.82
C PRO A 32 -1.08 -39.90 -8.74
N GLY A 33 -0.23 -40.02 -9.76
CA GLY A 33 -0.26 -41.10 -10.75
C GLY A 33 1.10 -41.26 -11.44
N PRO A 34 1.23 -42.20 -12.40
CA PRO A 34 2.50 -42.50 -13.05
C PRO A 34 3.07 -41.27 -13.80
N GLY A 35 4.40 -41.12 -13.74
CA GLY A 35 5.15 -40.08 -14.47
C GLY A 35 6.15 -39.30 -13.61
N ARG A 36 6.97 -38.48 -14.27
CA ARG A 36 8.02 -37.68 -13.63
C ARG A 36 7.42 -36.62 -12.69
N PRO A 37 8.03 -36.35 -11.51
CA PRO A 37 7.64 -35.25 -10.63
C PRO A 37 7.57 -33.91 -11.36
N ARG A 38 6.67 -33.02 -10.93
CA ARG A 38 6.64 -31.64 -11.45
C ARG A 38 7.84 -30.89 -10.87
N VAL A 39 8.65 -30.34 -11.75
CA VAL A 39 9.89 -29.62 -11.39
C VAL A 39 9.80 -28.12 -11.66
N ARG A 40 8.74 -27.69 -12.34
CA ARG A 40 8.53 -26.31 -12.75
C ARG A 40 7.14 -25.85 -12.31
N PRO A 41 7.03 -24.79 -11.49
CA PRO A 41 5.76 -24.16 -11.16
C PRO A 41 5.09 -23.52 -12.39
N SER A 42 3.77 -23.46 -12.39
CA SER A 42 2.99 -22.69 -13.39
C SER A 42 3.01 -21.19 -13.09
N HIS A 43 2.99 -20.81 -11.82
CA HIS A 43 3.04 -19.42 -11.36
C HIS A 43 3.88 -19.28 -10.09
N VAL A 44 4.62 -18.18 -9.97
CA VAL A 44 5.40 -17.82 -8.78
C VAL A 44 4.88 -16.53 -8.16
N LEU A 45 4.56 -16.57 -6.87
CA LEU A 45 4.32 -15.38 -6.05
C LEU A 45 5.58 -15.15 -5.23
N GLY A 46 6.22 -13.99 -5.39
CA GLY A 46 7.41 -13.61 -4.64
C GLY A 46 7.25 -12.25 -3.98
N ASP A 47 7.97 -12.01 -2.89
CA ASP A 47 8.00 -10.68 -2.27
C ASP A 47 8.90 -9.69 -3.04
N LYS A 48 8.85 -8.41 -2.65
CA LYS A 48 9.59 -7.31 -3.30
C LYS A 48 11.11 -7.50 -3.32
N GLY A 49 11.67 -8.30 -2.42
CA GLY A 49 13.09 -8.67 -2.38
C GLY A 49 13.55 -9.41 -3.63
N TYR A 50 12.63 -10.10 -4.32
CA TYR A 50 12.87 -10.89 -5.54
C TYR A 50 12.58 -10.14 -6.84
N SER A 51 12.38 -8.82 -6.81
CA SER A 51 11.98 -8.01 -7.98
C SER A 51 13.07 -7.82 -9.05
N SER A 52 14.27 -8.38 -8.84
CA SER A 52 15.43 -8.14 -9.70
C SER A 52 15.18 -8.54 -11.17
N ARG A 53 15.77 -7.76 -12.10
CA ARG A 53 15.71 -8.05 -13.54
C ARG A 53 16.24 -9.45 -13.87
N ALA A 54 17.24 -9.93 -13.14
CA ALA A 54 17.80 -11.27 -13.30
C ALA A 54 16.75 -12.36 -13.00
N ILE A 55 16.04 -12.25 -11.87
CA ILE A 55 14.98 -13.20 -11.47
C ILE A 55 13.83 -13.19 -12.49
N ARG A 56 13.32 -12.01 -12.86
CA ARG A 56 12.24 -11.89 -13.85
C ARG A 56 12.64 -12.45 -15.22
N THR A 57 13.88 -12.22 -15.64
CA THR A 57 14.39 -12.74 -16.92
C THR A 57 14.53 -14.26 -16.87
N TRP A 58 15.01 -14.81 -15.76
CA TRP A 58 15.08 -16.26 -15.56
C TRP A 58 13.69 -16.91 -15.61
N LEU A 59 12.69 -16.32 -14.95
CA LEU A 59 11.30 -16.79 -14.98
C LEU A 59 10.70 -16.75 -16.39
N ARG A 60 10.89 -15.64 -17.11
CA ARG A 60 10.43 -15.48 -18.51
C ARG A 60 11.07 -16.49 -19.45
N ARG A 61 12.39 -16.68 -19.39
CA ARG A 61 13.11 -17.68 -20.22
C ARG A 61 12.58 -19.09 -19.99
N ARG A 62 12.14 -19.38 -18.76
CA ARG A 62 11.55 -20.67 -18.40
C ARG A 62 10.03 -20.69 -18.59
N GLY A 63 9.38 -19.65 -19.10
CA GLY A 63 7.93 -19.59 -19.30
C GLY A 63 7.11 -19.71 -18.01
N ILE A 64 7.66 -19.28 -16.87
CA ILE A 64 6.96 -19.31 -15.56
C ILE A 64 6.29 -17.95 -15.36
N SER A 65 4.96 -17.95 -15.22
CA SER A 65 4.22 -16.74 -14.88
C SER A 65 4.57 -16.29 -13.47
N HIS A 66 4.57 -14.98 -13.20
CA HIS A 66 4.97 -14.49 -11.89
C HIS A 66 4.28 -13.19 -11.48
N THR A 67 4.02 -13.07 -10.18
CA THR A 67 3.61 -11.82 -9.51
C THR A 67 4.65 -11.53 -8.45
N ILE A 68 5.47 -10.51 -8.72
CA ILE A 68 6.50 -10.02 -7.81
C ILE A 68 6.35 -8.50 -7.80
N PRO A 69 6.08 -7.85 -6.64
CA PRO A 69 5.97 -6.41 -6.57
C PRO A 69 7.33 -5.74 -6.76
N GLU A 70 7.36 -4.52 -7.27
CA GLU A 70 8.60 -3.75 -7.47
C GLU A 70 9.16 -3.21 -6.14
N ARG A 71 10.45 -2.86 -6.13
CA ARG A 71 11.09 -2.26 -4.95
C ARG A 71 10.70 -0.78 -4.86
N ALA A 72 10.58 -0.27 -3.63
CA ALA A 72 10.09 1.07 -3.34
C ALA A 72 10.97 2.21 -3.89
N ASP A 73 12.23 1.93 -4.23
CA ASP A 73 13.18 2.86 -4.85
C ASP A 73 12.91 3.09 -6.36
N GLN A 74 12.04 2.30 -6.97
CA GLN A 74 11.62 2.39 -8.37
C GLN A 74 10.19 2.93 -8.53
N VAL A 75 9.48 3.16 -7.43
CA VAL A 75 8.07 3.56 -7.41
C VAL A 75 7.99 5.07 -7.17
N THR A 76 7.54 5.84 -8.16
CA THR A 76 7.09 7.22 -7.94
C THR A 76 5.85 7.15 -7.04
N GLU A 77 6.00 7.50 -5.76
CA GLU A 77 4.87 7.45 -4.84
C GLU A 77 3.79 8.45 -5.25
N PRO A 78 2.51 8.03 -5.30
CA PRO A 78 1.41 8.95 -5.50
C PRO A 78 1.45 10.04 -4.43
N PRO A 79 1.41 11.34 -4.81
CA PRO A 79 1.56 12.44 -3.87
C PRO A 79 0.34 12.61 -2.94
N LEU A 80 -0.73 11.85 -3.20
CA LEU A 80 -2.02 11.95 -2.55
C LEU A 80 -2.37 10.60 -1.93
N ARG A 81 -2.83 10.61 -0.69
CA ARG A 81 -3.17 9.39 0.05
C ARG A 81 -4.48 9.52 0.79
N THR A 82 -5.24 8.43 0.75
CA THR A 82 -6.50 8.25 1.47
C THR A 82 -6.46 6.89 2.15
N THR A 83 -7.09 6.78 3.33
CA THR A 83 -7.17 5.54 4.09
C THR A 83 -8.56 4.92 3.91
N LEU A 84 -8.61 3.62 3.62
CA LEU A 84 -9.84 2.83 3.57
C LEU A 84 -9.81 1.79 4.68
N LEU A 85 -10.87 1.73 5.49
CA LEU A 85 -11.00 0.78 6.60
C LEU A 85 -12.18 -0.16 6.34
N ALA A 86 -11.91 -1.45 6.36
CA ALA A 86 -12.97 -2.46 6.30
C ALA A 86 -13.66 -2.63 7.65
N GLN A 87 -14.98 -2.52 7.68
CA GLN A 87 -15.77 -2.70 8.90
C GLN A 87 -16.08 -4.16 9.22
N ASN A 88 -16.01 -5.03 8.21
CA ASN A 88 -16.37 -6.45 8.32
C ASN A 88 -15.62 -7.28 7.25
N SER A 89 -15.87 -8.58 7.24
CA SER A 89 -15.25 -9.52 6.29
C SER A 89 -15.63 -9.25 4.83
N ALA A 90 -16.85 -8.75 4.56
CA ALA A 90 -17.28 -8.37 3.22
C ALA A 90 -16.53 -7.13 2.73
N GLY A 91 -16.40 -6.10 3.58
CA GLY A 91 -15.56 -4.93 3.37
C GLY A 91 -14.09 -5.31 3.13
N TRP A 92 -13.56 -6.29 3.87
CA TRP A 92 -12.21 -6.79 3.65
C TRP A 92 -12.05 -7.42 2.25
N ALA A 93 -12.99 -8.26 1.84
CA ALA A 93 -12.96 -8.85 0.49
C ALA A 93 -13.05 -7.78 -0.61
N ARG A 94 -13.81 -6.71 -0.39
CA ARG A 94 -13.89 -5.55 -1.29
C ARG A 94 -12.57 -4.79 -1.37
N LEU A 95 -11.93 -4.53 -0.23
CA LEU A 95 -10.62 -3.89 -0.16
C LEU A 95 -9.58 -4.71 -0.94
N CYS A 96 -9.57 -6.03 -0.79
CA CYS A 96 -8.70 -6.92 -1.55
C CYS A 96 -8.94 -6.83 -3.07
N ARG A 97 -10.19 -6.77 -3.51
CA ARG A 97 -10.53 -6.58 -4.93
C ARG A 97 -10.07 -5.22 -5.45
N LEU A 98 -10.29 -4.15 -4.68
CA LEU A 98 -9.87 -2.80 -5.04
C LEU A 98 -8.35 -2.70 -5.22
N VAL A 99 -7.58 -3.25 -4.27
CA VAL A 99 -6.12 -3.31 -4.36
C VAL A 99 -5.69 -4.14 -5.56
N SER A 100 -6.33 -5.28 -5.82
CA SER A 100 -6.02 -6.13 -6.97
C SER A 100 -6.31 -5.43 -8.30
N ALA A 101 -7.40 -4.67 -8.40
CA ALA A 101 -7.74 -3.88 -9.58
C ALA A 101 -6.70 -2.79 -9.83
N ALA A 102 -6.34 -2.02 -8.80
CA ALA A 102 -5.30 -0.99 -8.91
C ALA A 102 -3.95 -1.56 -9.35
N GLN A 103 -3.59 -2.76 -8.90
CA GLN A 103 -2.39 -3.46 -9.33
C GLN A 103 -2.47 -3.95 -10.80
N ALA A 104 -3.64 -4.42 -11.22
CA ALA A 104 -3.84 -4.85 -12.60
C ALA A 104 -3.80 -3.67 -13.59
N GLU A 105 -4.29 -2.51 -13.19
CA GLU A 105 -4.25 -1.26 -13.96
C GLU A 105 -2.85 -0.62 -14.00
N ALA A 106 -1.95 -0.99 -13.10
CA ALA A 106 -0.73 -0.23 -12.82
C ALA A 106 0.34 -0.27 -13.93
N ASP A 107 0.30 -1.17 -14.92
CA ASP A 107 1.29 -1.32 -16.02
C ASP A 107 2.75 -0.91 -15.70
N GLY A 108 3.29 -1.38 -14.56
CA GLY A 108 4.67 -1.08 -14.12
C GLY A 108 4.88 0.27 -13.42
N ALA A 109 3.83 1.07 -13.23
CA ALA A 109 3.80 2.26 -12.39
C ALA A 109 3.33 1.93 -10.95
N ALA A 110 3.35 2.95 -10.10
CA ALA A 110 2.74 2.85 -8.77
C ALA A 110 1.23 2.60 -8.90
N PRO A 111 0.67 1.57 -8.25
CA PRO A 111 -0.76 1.30 -8.30
C PRO A 111 -1.52 2.46 -7.64
N VAL A 112 -2.38 3.11 -8.43
CA VAL A 112 -3.28 4.16 -7.96
C VAL A 112 -4.70 3.66 -8.10
N VAL A 113 -5.50 3.83 -7.06
CA VAL A 113 -6.92 3.49 -7.12
C VAL A 113 -7.66 4.60 -7.87
N SER A 114 -8.26 4.25 -9.00
CA SER A 114 -9.07 5.16 -9.82
C SER A 114 -10.49 5.34 -9.24
N TRP A 115 -11.16 6.45 -9.56
CA TRP A 115 -12.57 6.65 -9.21
C TRP A 115 -13.50 5.54 -9.73
N PRO A 116 -13.35 5.05 -10.98
CA PRO A 116 -14.10 3.88 -11.45
C PRO A 116 -13.87 2.63 -10.59
N ALA A 117 -12.63 2.33 -10.20
CA ALA A 117 -12.34 1.19 -9.33
C ALA A 117 -12.95 1.36 -7.93
N LEU A 118 -12.89 2.57 -7.35
CA LEU A 118 -13.58 2.89 -6.09
C LEU A 118 -15.08 2.63 -6.20
N ARG A 119 -15.75 3.19 -7.22
CA ARG A 119 -17.20 3.02 -7.40
C ARG A 119 -17.59 1.57 -7.71
N ALA A 120 -16.72 0.79 -8.34
CA ALA A 120 -16.99 -0.60 -8.68
C ALA A 120 -16.90 -1.55 -7.46
N TYR A 121 -15.96 -1.29 -6.54
CA TYR A 121 -15.63 -2.26 -5.48
C TYR A 121 -15.93 -1.78 -4.07
N ALA A 122 -15.88 -0.48 -3.82
CA ALA A 122 -16.09 0.10 -2.51
C ALA A 122 -17.56 0.54 -2.32
N ASP A 123 -18.06 0.39 -1.09
CA ASP A 123 -19.47 0.47 -0.72
C ASP A 123 -19.56 0.79 0.80
N GLN A 124 -20.74 0.72 1.40
CA GLN A 124 -21.01 1.01 2.81
C GLN A 124 -20.16 0.20 3.81
N ASP A 125 -19.60 -0.95 3.44
CA ASP A 125 -18.71 -1.74 4.32
C ASP A 125 -17.30 -1.14 4.48
N LEU A 126 -17.00 -0.06 3.76
CA LEU A 126 -15.72 0.64 3.80
C LEU A 126 -15.89 2.07 4.34
N VAL A 127 -15.10 2.40 5.36
CA VAL A 127 -14.96 3.76 5.85
C VAL A 127 -13.84 4.44 5.08
N VAL A 128 -14.13 5.64 4.55
CA VAL A 128 -13.15 6.49 3.88
C VAL A 128 -12.65 7.53 4.87
N LEU A 129 -11.35 7.53 5.14
CA LEU A 129 -10.70 8.48 6.03
C LEU A 129 -9.73 9.36 5.23
N LEU A 130 -10.08 10.64 5.10
CA LEU A 130 -9.29 11.64 4.40
C LEU A 130 -8.39 12.39 5.38
N GLY A 131 -7.10 12.08 5.31
CA GLY A 131 -6.09 12.66 6.18
C GLY A 131 -5.23 13.76 5.58
N PRO A 132 -4.19 14.22 6.29
CA PRO A 132 -3.37 15.36 5.87
C PRO A 132 -2.72 15.26 4.48
N SER A 133 -2.60 14.04 3.93
CA SER A 133 -2.05 13.79 2.59
C SER A 133 -3.13 13.61 1.51
N SER A 134 -4.41 13.70 1.86
CA SER A 134 -5.52 13.65 0.90
C SER A 134 -5.70 15.01 0.21
N GLU A 135 -6.32 15.01 -0.97
CA GLU A 135 -6.50 16.23 -1.77
C GLU A 135 -7.23 17.35 -1.02
N PRO A 136 -8.38 17.10 -0.34
CA PRO A 136 -9.11 18.18 0.35
C PRO A 136 -8.31 18.76 1.51
N VAL A 137 -7.63 17.91 2.30
CA VAL A 137 -6.88 18.39 3.48
C VAL A 137 -5.57 19.06 3.06
N ARG A 138 -4.96 18.67 1.94
CA ARG A 138 -3.84 19.42 1.36
C ARG A 138 -4.26 20.83 0.90
N ALA A 139 -5.46 20.98 0.33
CA ALA A 139 -6.01 22.30 0.00
C ALA A 139 -6.21 23.16 1.28
N LEU A 140 -6.69 22.58 2.38
CA LEU A 140 -6.77 23.26 3.68
C LEU A 140 -5.40 23.69 4.22
N SER A 141 -4.38 22.84 4.07
CA SER A 141 -2.99 23.15 4.44
C SER A 141 -2.46 24.35 3.64
N ALA A 142 -2.80 24.42 2.35
CA ALA A 142 -2.49 25.54 1.47
C ALA A 142 -3.35 26.80 1.70
N GLY A 143 -4.28 26.79 2.66
CA GLY A 143 -5.14 27.93 2.96
C GLY A 143 -6.26 28.15 1.94
N ARG A 144 -6.70 27.09 1.25
CA ARG A 144 -7.75 27.09 0.23
C ARG A 144 -8.97 26.29 0.68
N PRO A 145 -9.78 26.81 1.64
CA PRO A 145 -10.96 26.11 2.14
C PRO A 145 -12.06 25.94 1.08
N ASP A 146 -12.17 26.90 0.16
CA ASP A 146 -13.03 26.86 -1.02
C ASP A 146 -12.74 25.62 -1.89
N VAL A 147 -11.46 25.39 -2.18
CA VAL A 147 -11.01 24.24 -2.97
C VAL A 147 -11.16 22.94 -2.18
N ALA A 148 -10.92 22.97 -0.87
CA ALA A 148 -11.08 21.80 -0.02
C ALA A 148 -12.53 21.30 -0.03
N GLU A 149 -13.51 22.20 0.07
CA GLU A 149 -14.93 21.85 0.00
C GLU A 149 -15.31 21.24 -1.36
N GLN A 150 -14.85 21.85 -2.46
CA GLN A 150 -15.07 21.32 -3.81
C GLN A 150 -14.47 19.93 -4.00
N LEU A 151 -13.24 19.71 -3.54
CA LEU A 151 -12.58 18.40 -3.60
C LEU A 151 -13.25 17.37 -2.70
N LEU A 152 -13.95 17.79 -1.65
CA LEU A 152 -14.68 16.89 -0.74
C LEU A 152 -16.02 16.41 -1.34
N ALA A 153 -16.64 17.21 -2.22
CA ALA A 153 -17.93 16.89 -2.84
C ALA A 153 -18.02 15.47 -3.46
N PRO A 154 -17.10 15.03 -4.34
CA PRO A 154 -17.17 13.69 -4.91
C PRO A 154 -16.99 12.58 -3.86
N TRP A 155 -16.21 12.83 -2.80
CA TRP A 155 -16.08 11.89 -1.69
C TRP A 155 -17.36 11.78 -0.86
N ARG A 156 -18.09 12.88 -0.67
CA ARG A 156 -19.39 12.88 0.03
C ARG A 156 -20.45 12.12 -0.76
N GLU A 157 -20.50 12.33 -2.07
CA GLU A 157 -21.41 11.60 -2.95
C GLU A 157 -21.12 10.09 -2.92
N PHE A 158 -19.84 9.72 -2.96
CA PHE A 158 -19.41 8.32 -3.00
C PHE A 158 -19.54 7.60 -1.65
N ALA A 159 -19.01 8.17 -0.57
CA ALA A 159 -18.89 7.49 0.71
C ALA A 159 -20.03 7.82 1.70
N GLY A 160 -20.81 8.88 1.44
CA GLY A 160 -21.93 9.28 2.27
C GLY A 160 -21.58 9.35 3.76
N GLU A 161 -22.37 8.65 4.58
CA GLU A 161 -22.17 8.59 6.03
C GLU A 161 -20.89 7.87 6.47
N GLN A 162 -20.16 7.22 5.55
CA GLN A 162 -18.91 6.52 5.84
C GLN A 162 -17.68 7.39 5.62
N LEU A 163 -17.85 8.64 5.17
CA LEU A 163 -16.78 9.61 5.04
C LEU A 163 -16.36 10.18 6.40
N ARG A 164 -15.06 10.19 6.66
CA ARG A 164 -14.44 10.78 7.85
C ARG A 164 -13.30 11.72 7.43
N LEU A 165 -13.19 12.85 8.13
CA LEU A 165 -12.00 13.70 8.07
C LEU A 165 -11.06 13.36 9.22
N GLU A 166 -9.78 13.14 8.91
CA GLU A 166 -8.75 12.84 9.90
C GLU A 166 -8.09 14.13 10.41
N ALA A 167 -8.23 14.41 11.71
CA ALA A 167 -7.49 15.47 12.37
C ALA A 167 -6.26 14.88 13.08
N VAL A 168 -5.08 15.36 12.69
CA VAL A 168 -3.79 14.85 13.16
C VAL A 168 -2.96 16.00 13.74
N TYR A 169 -2.57 15.87 15.00
CA TYR A 169 -1.68 16.80 15.69
C TYR A 169 -0.47 16.06 16.27
N LEU A 170 0.72 16.43 15.80
CA LEU A 170 2.00 15.82 16.16
C LEU A 170 2.98 16.87 16.72
N GLY A 171 2.49 17.94 17.33
CA GLY A 171 3.33 19.01 17.88
C GLY A 171 4.02 19.90 16.84
N ARG A 172 3.67 19.79 15.55
CA ARG A 172 4.32 20.57 14.49
C ARG A 172 3.77 21.99 14.43
N GLN A 173 4.63 22.93 14.06
CA GLN A 173 4.27 24.33 13.84
C GLN A 173 3.80 24.57 12.39
N GLY A 174 3.18 25.72 12.12
CA GLY A 174 2.73 26.12 10.78
C GLY A 174 1.38 25.50 10.36
N THR A 175 1.19 25.27 9.06
CA THR A 175 -0.08 24.78 8.46
C THR A 175 0.05 23.41 7.80
N ALA A 176 1.20 22.74 7.91
CA ALA A 176 1.47 21.46 7.27
C ALA A 176 0.89 20.28 8.06
N ALA A 177 0.99 19.08 7.48
CA ALA A 177 0.59 17.82 8.11
C ALA A 177 1.19 17.66 9.52
N GLY A 178 0.32 17.42 10.50
CA GLY A 178 0.65 17.28 11.92
C GLY A 178 0.67 18.58 12.73
N SER A 179 0.32 19.72 12.12
CA SER A 179 0.22 20.99 12.85
C SER A 179 -1.13 21.21 13.52
N LEU A 180 -1.14 21.91 14.67
CA LEU A 180 -2.39 22.23 15.38
C LEU A 180 -3.34 23.05 14.50
N ARG A 181 -2.80 23.98 13.71
CA ARG A 181 -3.60 24.83 12.82
C ARG A 181 -4.28 24.03 11.72
N LEU A 182 -3.60 23.04 11.13
CA LEU A 182 -4.23 22.17 10.14
C LEU A 182 -5.28 21.27 10.80
N ALA A 183 -4.99 20.67 11.95
CA ALA A 183 -5.95 19.86 12.69
C ALA A 183 -7.23 20.65 13.02
N ALA A 184 -7.10 21.88 13.53
CA ALA A 184 -8.22 22.76 13.81
C ALA A 184 -9.01 23.13 12.55
N ARG A 185 -8.34 23.43 11.44
CA ARG A 185 -9.00 23.69 10.14
C ARG A 185 -9.77 22.47 9.63
N THR A 186 -9.20 21.28 9.77
CA THR A 186 -9.87 20.03 9.39
C THR A 186 -11.13 19.81 10.21
N VAL A 187 -11.05 19.98 11.54
CA VAL A 187 -12.23 19.89 12.44
C VAL A 187 -13.28 20.92 12.06
N GLY A 188 -12.88 22.18 11.82
CA GLY A 188 -13.80 23.25 11.44
C GLY A 188 -14.51 23.00 10.12
N LEU A 189 -13.80 22.53 9.08
CA LEU A 189 -14.42 22.15 7.81
C LEU A 189 -15.40 20.97 8.00
N ALA A 190 -15.01 19.99 8.82
CA ALA A 190 -15.85 18.83 9.10
C ALA A 190 -17.18 19.23 9.75
N ASP A 191 -17.11 20.09 10.77
CA ASP A 191 -18.28 20.63 11.46
C ASP A 191 -19.19 21.42 10.51
N GLN A 192 -18.61 22.33 9.72
CA GLN A 192 -19.34 23.13 8.74
C GLN A 192 -20.11 22.26 7.72
N LEU A 193 -19.53 21.14 7.30
CA LEU A 193 -20.10 20.27 6.26
C LEU A 193 -20.85 19.06 6.82
N GLY A 194 -20.97 18.93 8.14
CA GLY A 194 -21.61 17.80 8.81
C GLY A 194 -20.87 16.46 8.61
N VAL A 195 -19.56 16.49 8.37
CA VAL A 195 -18.72 15.29 8.21
C VAL A 195 -18.12 14.93 9.56
N ARG A 196 -18.14 13.64 9.93
CA ARG A 196 -17.58 13.21 11.21
C ARG A 196 -16.04 13.30 11.20
N THR A 197 -15.47 13.85 12.26
CA THR A 197 -14.02 13.91 12.46
C THR A 197 -13.52 12.70 13.23
N VAL A 198 -12.33 12.20 12.87
CA VAL A 198 -11.59 11.19 13.63
C VAL A 198 -10.24 11.79 14.04
N LEU A 199 -9.91 11.70 15.32
CA LEU A 199 -8.59 12.08 15.83
C LEU A 199 -7.66 10.87 15.73
N THR A 200 -6.50 11.06 15.11
CA THR A 200 -5.49 10.00 15.04
C THR A 200 -4.10 10.54 15.38
N ASN A 201 -3.23 9.63 15.82
CA ASN A 201 -1.83 9.91 16.09
C ASN A 201 -0.93 9.58 14.87
N ALA A 202 -1.51 9.21 13.72
CA ALA A 202 -0.78 8.79 12.52
C ALA A 202 0.46 7.89 12.82
N VAL A 203 0.27 6.92 13.73
CA VAL A 203 1.35 6.16 14.38
C VAL A 203 2.24 5.48 13.34
N ARG A 204 3.54 5.76 13.39
CA ARG A 204 4.55 5.12 12.51
C ARG A 204 5.42 4.10 13.22
N TYR A 205 5.45 4.14 14.56
CA TYR A 205 6.28 3.29 15.40
C TYR A 205 5.60 3.08 16.75
N ALA A 206 5.89 1.95 17.39
CA ALA A 206 5.21 1.55 18.62
C ALA A 206 5.72 2.36 19.83
N ASP A 207 6.98 2.77 19.81
CA ASP A 207 7.64 3.49 20.90
C ASP A 207 8.26 4.82 20.40
N PRO A 208 8.14 5.94 21.13
CA PRO A 208 8.76 7.21 20.78
C PRO A 208 10.26 7.14 20.45
N ASP A 209 11.02 6.27 21.12
CA ASP A 209 12.48 6.15 20.93
C ASP A 209 12.84 5.55 19.56
N GLN A 210 11.88 4.90 18.90
CA GLN A 210 12.05 4.30 17.59
C GLN A 210 12.02 5.32 16.45
N HIS A 211 11.81 6.62 16.72
CA HIS A 211 11.77 7.64 15.68
C HIS A 211 13.05 7.65 14.83
N ARG A 212 14.23 7.45 15.44
CA ARG A 212 15.52 7.43 14.72
C ARG A 212 15.62 6.24 13.77
N LEU A 213 15.12 5.08 14.21
CA LEU A 213 15.07 3.90 13.38
C LEU A 213 14.11 4.10 12.21
N ALA A 214 12.96 4.72 12.45
CA ALA A 214 12.01 5.06 11.39
C ALA A 214 12.62 6.05 10.38
N ASP A 215 13.35 7.06 10.84
CA ASP A 215 14.06 8.02 9.96
C ASP A 215 15.12 7.30 9.11
N VAL A 216 15.88 6.38 9.70
CA VAL A 216 16.87 5.55 8.97
C VAL A 216 16.18 4.61 7.97
N LEU A 217 15.04 4.00 8.32
CA LEU A 217 14.29 3.14 7.42
C LEU A 217 13.66 3.94 6.27
N ASP A 218 13.13 5.13 6.52
CA ASP A 218 12.61 6.05 5.50
C ASP A 218 13.74 6.54 4.59
N ALA A 219 14.91 6.87 5.14
CA ALA A 219 16.09 7.24 4.36
C ALA A 219 16.59 6.05 3.53
N ALA A 220 16.75 4.87 4.11
CA ALA A 220 17.19 3.66 3.43
C ALA A 220 16.23 3.22 2.31
N ARG A 221 14.93 3.50 2.46
CA ARG A 221 13.93 3.28 1.42
C ARG A 221 14.13 4.20 0.20
N LEU A 222 14.76 5.36 0.39
CA LEU A 222 15.04 6.35 -0.65
C LEU A 222 16.49 6.27 -1.19
N LEU A 223 17.38 5.50 -0.54
CA LEU A 223 18.75 5.32 -0.98
C LEU A 223 18.78 4.48 -2.26
N ARG A 224 19.15 5.12 -3.37
CA ARG A 224 19.52 4.47 -4.63
C ARG A 224 20.88 3.80 -4.46
N PRO A 225 21.08 2.54 -4.88
CA PRO A 225 22.43 2.02 -5.06
C PRO A 225 23.15 2.89 -6.09
N VAL A 226 24.37 3.33 -5.77
CA VAL A 226 25.30 3.96 -6.73
C VAL A 226 25.78 2.91 -7.73
#